data_AF-A0A3D4QGI5-F1
#
_entry.id   AF-A0A3D4QGI5-F1
#
_cell.length_a   1.000
_cell.length_b   1.000
_cell.length_c   1.000
_cell.angle_alpha   90.00
_cell.angle_beta   90.00
_cell.angle_gamma   90.00
#
_symmetry.space_group_name_H-M   'P 1'
#
loop_
_entity.id
_entity.type
_entity.pdbx_description
1 polymer ?
#
loop_
_entity_poly.entity_id
_entity_poly.type
_entity_poly.pdbx_seq_one_letter_code
_entity_poly.pdbx_strand_id
1 'polypeptide(L)'
;TNLEPGEIIKAVKFPVPEKAGYGKFPNPASRYALVGVFVAKTASGVRVAVTGAGQDGVFRATEIEDALNNNFSADALSGVTVPADDLMTDMHADAEYRANLIGVMAKRAVNQANGQG
;
A
#
# COMPACT_ATOMS: atom_id res chain seq x y z
N THR A 1 -12.52 13.25 6.28
CA THR A 1 -13.39 12.05 6.42
C THR A 1 -14.83 12.48 6.22
N ASN A 2 -15.78 11.55 6.13
CA ASN A 2 -17.21 11.85 5.92
C ASN A 2 -18.02 11.68 7.22
N LEU A 3 -17.36 11.86 8.37
CA LEU A 3 -17.96 11.68 9.70
C LEU A 3 -18.35 13.06 10.22
N GLU A 4 -19.63 13.24 10.56
CA GLU A 4 -20.15 14.51 11.06
C GLU A 4 -19.98 14.64 12.59
N PRO A 5 -20.03 15.86 13.15
CA PRO A 5 -19.95 16.07 14.59
C PRO A 5 -21.01 15.27 15.36
N GLY A 6 -20.56 14.47 16.32
CA GLY A 6 -21.43 13.61 17.15
C GLY A 6 -21.71 12.22 16.57
N GLU A 7 -21.28 11.93 15.35
CA GLU A 7 -21.34 10.58 14.80
C GLU A 7 -20.23 9.67 15.36
N ILE A 8 -20.51 8.38 15.46
CA ILE A 8 -19.57 7.37 15.95
C ILE A 8 -19.54 6.19 14.96
N ILE A 9 -18.34 5.81 14.52
CA ILE A 9 -18.14 4.59 13.72
C ILE A 9 -18.40 3.38 14.62
N LYS A 10 -19.50 2.67 14.36
CA LYS A 10 -19.88 1.48 15.15
C LYS A 10 -19.26 0.19 14.64
N ALA A 11 -18.99 0.10 13.34
CA ALA A 11 -18.46 -1.10 12.71
C ALA A 11 -17.82 -0.77 11.36
N VAL A 12 -16.87 -1.59 10.95
CA VAL A 12 -16.31 -1.62 9.60
C VAL A 12 -16.57 -3.01 9.04
N LYS A 13 -17.08 -3.09 7.81
CA LYS A 13 -17.37 -4.34 7.11
C LYS A 13 -16.61 -4.36 5.79
N PHE A 14 -15.94 -5.45 5.49
CA PHE A 14 -15.19 -5.65 4.25
C PHE A 14 -15.31 -7.10 3.78
N PRO A 15 -15.20 -7.36 2.46
CA PRO A 15 -15.16 -8.72 1.94
C PRO A 15 -13.96 -9.50 2.50
N VAL A 16 -14.16 -10.79 2.78
CA VAL A 16 -13.05 -11.67 3.20
C VAL A 16 -12.11 -11.85 2.02
N PRO A 17 -10.82 -11.48 2.13
CA PRO A 17 -9.86 -11.67 1.05
C PRO A 17 -9.46 -13.14 0.92
N GLU A 18 -9.17 -13.58 -0.31
CA GLU A 18 -8.54 -14.87 -0.61
C GLU A 18 -7.09 -14.90 -0.10
N LYS A 19 -6.38 -13.78 -0.27
CA LYS A 19 -5.00 -13.56 0.17
C LYS A 19 -4.83 -12.11 0.59
N ALA A 20 -4.04 -11.87 1.62
CA ALA A 20 -3.67 -10.51 2.01
C ALA A 20 -2.29 -10.48 2.67
N GLY A 21 -1.60 -9.35 2.53
CA GLY A 21 -0.28 -9.14 3.11
C GLY A 21 0.05 -7.66 3.25
N TYR A 22 1.00 -7.37 4.15
CA TYR A 22 1.40 -6.01 4.51
C TYR A 22 2.93 -5.90 4.55
N GLY A 23 3.48 -5.08 3.65
CA GLY A 23 4.88 -4.71 3.64
C GLY A 23 5.05 -3.34 4.31
N LYS A 24 5.90 -3.25 5.33
CA LYS A 24 6.17 -1.99 6.05
C LYS A 24 7.66 -1.68 6.09
N PHE A 25 8.01 -0.45 5.72
CA PHE A 25 9.31 0.15 5.99
C PHE A 25 9.15 1.19 7.12
N PRO A 26 9.69 0.94 8.32
CA PRO A 26 9.49 1.82 9.47
C PRO A 26 10.38 3.07 9.41
N ASN A 27 9.85 4.21 9.85
CA ASN A 27 10.65 5.39 10.18
C ASN A 27 11.56 5.05 11.39
N PRO A 28 12.87 5.35 11.36
CA PRO A 28 13.80 4.98 12.42
C PRO A 28 13.45 5.53 13.81
N ALA A 29 12.93 6.76 13.87
CA ALA A 29 12.65 7.44 15.13
C ALA A 29 11.29 7.02 15.72
N SER A 30 10.23 7.09 14.91
CA SER A 30 8.85 6.87 15.40
C SER A 30 8.35 5.44 15.24
N ARG A 31 9.00 4.64 14.40
CA ARG A 31 8.54 3.31 13.94
C ARG A 31 7.19 3.31 13.21
N TYR A 32 6.60 4.47 12.91
CA TYR A 32 5.48 4.57 11.97
C TYR A 32 5.94 4.14 10.57
N ALA A 33 5.00 3.76 9.71
CA ALA A 33 5.35 3.41 8.34
C ALA A 33 5.85 4.68 7.63
N LEU A 34 7.13 4.70 7.26
CA LEU A 34 7.63 5.68 6.29
C LEU A 34 6.96 5.41 4.95
N VAL A 35 6.89 4.13 4.57
CA VAL A 35 6.02 3.60 3.52
C VAL A 35 5.47 2.26 3.99
N GLY A 36 4.16 2.07 3.89
CA GLY A 36 3.50 0.79 4.12
C GLY A 36 2.56 0.47 2.97
N VAL A 37 2.59 -0.77 2.48
CA VAL A 37 1.73 -1.24 1.39
C VAL A 37 0.94 -2.45 1.85
N PHE A 38 -0.38 -2.33 1.82
CA PHE A 38 -1.31 -3.44 2.06
C PHE A 38 -1.87 -3.92 0.74
N VAL A 39 -1.80 -5.23 0.50
CA VAL A 39 -2.36 -5.88 -0.69
C VAL A 39 -3.43 -6.86 -0.22
N ALA A 40 -4.60 -6.82 -0.85
CA ALA A 40 -5.65 -7.80 -0.66
C ALA A 40 -6.16 -8.29 -2.02
N LYS A 41 -6.19 -9.61 -2.21
CA LYS A 41 -6.89 -10.26 -3.32
C LYS A 41 -8.27 -10.68 -2.84
N THR A 42 -9.30 -10.21 -3.51
CA THR A 42 -10.70 -10.57 -3.24
C THR A 42 -11.33 -11.19 -4.48
N ALA A 43 -12.55 -11.71 -4.36
CA ALA A 43 -13.32 -12.19 -5.51
C ALA A 43 -13.58 -11.10 -6.56
N SER A 44 -13.51 -9.81 -6.19
CA SER A 44 -13.68 -8.66 -7.08
C SER A 44 -12.35 -8.11 -7.63
N GLY A 45 -11.24 -8.82 -7.40
CA GLY A 45 -9.91 -8.43 -7.81
C GLY A 45 -9.02 -7.92 -6.68
N VAL A 46 -7.87 -7.38 -7.07
CA VAL A 46 -6.81 -6.91 -6.17
C VAL A 46 -7.03 -5.46 -5.77
N ARG A 47 -6.76 -5.16 -4.50
CA ARG A 47 -6.70 -3.80 -3.94
C ARG A 47 -5.34 -3.58 -3.30
N VAL A 48 -4.74 -2.43 -3.58
CA VAL A 48 -3.43 -2.04 -3.04
C VAL A 48 -3.53 -0.65 -2.42
N ALA A 49 -3.35 -0.58 -1.10
CA ALA A 49 -3.36 0.67 -0.36
C ALA A 49 -1.95 1.04 0.11
N VAL A 50 -1.56 2.30 -0.12
CA VAL A 50 -0.27 2.87 0.27
C VAL A 50 -0.47 3.84 1.42
N THR A 51 0.35 3.70 2.47
CA THR A 51 0.30 4.47 3.71
C THR A 51 1.64 5.13 3.99
N GLY A 52 1.63 6.33 4.56
CA GLY A 52 2.83 7.09 4.95
C GLY A 52 3.56 7.78 3.81
N ALA A 53 3.14 7.59 2.55
CA ALA A 53 3.83 8.14 1.38
C ALA A 53 3.14 9.36 0.75
N GLY A 54 1.81 9.35 0.63
CA GLY A 54 1.05 10.38 -0.07
C GLY A 54 0.92 11.67 0.74
N GLN A 55 0.91 12.82 0.04
CA GLN A 55 0.72 14.14 0.65
C GLN A 55 -0.66 14.27 1.31
N ASP A 56 -1.70 13.74 0.66
CA ASP A 56 -3.07 13.75 1.15
C ASP A 56 -3.46 12.47 1.92
N GLY A 57 -2.44 11.75 2.42
CA GLY A 57 -2.62 10.57 3.25
C GLY A 57 -2.62 9.25 2.47
N VAL A 58 -3.56 8.36 2.82
CA VAL A 58 -3.65 7.01 2.22
C VAL A 58 -4.22 7.09 0.81
N PHE A 59 -3.63 6.36 -0.13
CA PHE A 59 -4.13 6.28 -1.50
C PHE A 59 -4.08 4.85 -2.05
N ARG A 60 -4.78 4.63 -3.17
CA ARG A 60 -4.74 3.35 -3.91
C ARG A 60 -3.74 3.44 -5.05
N ALA A 61 -2.83 2.46 -5.14
CA ALA A 61 -1.86 2.37 -6.22
C ALA A 61 -2.43 1.54 -7.38
N THR A 62 -3.14 2.18 -8.29
CA THR A 62 -3.86 1.53 -9.40
C THR A 62 -2.94 0.78 -10.36
N GLU A 63 -1.74 1.31 -10.60
CA GLU A 63 -0.72 0.69 -11.46
C GLU A 63 -0.27 -0.68 -10.90
N ILE A 64 -0.19 -0.78 -9.57
CA ILE A 64 0.16 -2.02 -8.88
C ILE A 64 -1.05 -2.96 -8.87
N GLU A 65 -2.27 -2.45 -8.68
CA GLU A 65 -3.50 -3.24 -8.77
C GLU A 65 -3.65 -3.90 -10.14
N ASP A 66 -3.43 -3.15 -11.23
CA ASP A 66 -3.54 -3.65 -12.60
C ASP A 66 -2.54 -4.77 -12.89
N ALA A 67 -1.29 -4.60 -12.47
CA ALA A 67 -0.26 -5.64 -12.61
C ALA A 67 -0.63 -6.92 -11.85
N LEU A 68 -1.11 -6.79 -10.60
CA LEU A 68 -1.44 -7.94 -9.75
C LEU A 68 -2.76 -8.62 -10.10
N ASN A 69 -3.71 -7.89 -10.70
CA ASN A 69 -4.93 -8.48 -11.26
C ASN A 69 -4.59 -9.43 -12.42
N ASN A 70 -3.61 -9.10 -13.25
CA ASN A 70 -3.13 -9.96 -14.33
C ASN A 70 -2.31 -11.14 -13.79
N ASN A 71 -1.41 -10.91 -12.83
CA ASN A 71 -0.58 -11.95 -12.24
C ASN A 71 -0.26 -11.61 -10.77
N PHE A 72 -0.85 -12.36 -9.83
CA PHE A 72 -0.65 -12.15 -8.39
C PHE A 72 0.69 -12.74 -7.90
N SER A 73 1.80 -12.14 -8.33
CA SER A 73 3.17 -12.51 -7.93
C SER A 73 4.02 -11.25 -7.72
N ALA A 74 5.07 -11.35 -6.90
CA ALA A 74 5.98 -10.21 -6.69
C ALA A 74 6.75 -9.84 -7.97
N ASP A 75 7.01 -10.81 -8.85
CA ASP A 75 7.71 -10.58 -10.11
C ASP A 75 6.88 -9.74 -11.09
N ALA A 76 5.55 -9.83 -11.03
CA ALA A 76 4.64 -9.00 -11.83
C ALA A 76 4.79 -7.50 -11.53
N LEU A 77 5.37 -7.13 -10.40
CA LEU A 77 5.64 -5.75 -10.01
C LEU A 77 6.97 -5.21 -10.54
N SER A 78 7.74 -6.03 -11.26
CA SER A 78 9.02 -5.59 -11.84
C SER A 78 8.77 -4.65 -13.00
N GLY A 79 9.29 -3.42 -12.90
CA GLY A 79 9.08 -2.37 -13.90
C GLY A 79 7.81 -1.54 -13.69
N VAL A 80 6.95 -1.89 -12.72
CA VAL A 80 5.83 -1.02 -12.30
C VAL A 80 6.41 0.17 -11.56
N THR A 81 6.01 1.37 -11.97
CA THR A 81 6.44 2.64 -11.36
C THR A 81 5.24 3.33 -10.74
N VAL A 82 5.47 3.99 -9.61
CA VAL A 82 4.47 4.84 -8.95
C VAL A 82 4.93 6.29 -9.13
N PRO A 83 4.09 7.20 -9.67
CA PRO A 83 4.45 8.60 -9.82
C PRO A 83 4.83 9.23 -8.48
N ALA A 84 5.83 10.11 -8.50
CA ALA A 84 6.32 10.79 -7.30
C ALA A 84 5.55 12.10 -6.99
N ASP A 85 4.79 12.63 -7.97
CA ASP A 85 4.20 13.97 -7.95
C ASP A 85 3.35 14.25 -6.69
N ASP A 86 2.59 13.25 -6.23
CA ASP A 86 1.69 13.38 -5.07
C ASP A 86 2.29 12.79 -3.77
N LEU A 87 3.60 12.54 -3.73
CA LEU A 87 4.30 11.96 -2.58
C LEU A 87 5.00 13.04 -1.74
N MET A 88 5.09 12.78 -0.44
CA MET A 88 5.72 13.70 0.51
C MET A 88 7.24 13.71 0.36
N THR A 89 7.84 14.88 0.57
CA THR A 89 9.28 15.03 0.79
C THR A 89 9.50 15.61 2.18
N ASP A 90 10.31 14.96 3.01
CA ASP A 90 10.72 15.45 4.32
C ASP A 90 12.20 15.14 4.59
N MET A 91 12.67 15.42 5.82
CA MET A 91 14.06 15.18 6.21
C MET A 91 14.49 13.71 6.23
N HIS A 92 13.56 12.76 6.19
CA HIS A 92 13.82 11.33 6.25
C HIS A 92 13.76 10.66 4.87
N ALA A 93 12.99 11.20 3.94
CA ALA A 93 12.82 10.67 2.59
C ALA A 93 12.21 11.70 1.65
N ASP A 94 12.79 11.78 0.44
CA ASP A 94 12.18 12.48 -0.68
C ASP A 94 11.09 11.65 -1.38
N ALA A 95 10.35 12.31 -2.26
CA ALA A 95 9.24 11.72 -3.01
C ALA A 95 9.69 10.53 -3.89
N GLU A 96 10.85 10.62 -4.54
CA GLU A 96 11.38 9.56 -5.40
C GLU A 96 11.75 8.30 -4.60
N TYR A 97 12.37 8.49 -3.44
CA TYR A 97 12.71 7.40 -2.53
C TYR A 97 11.44 6.73 -1.99
N ARG A 98 10.39 7.51 -1.68
CA ARG A 98 9.08 6.93 -1.31
C ARG A 98 8.46 6.16 -2.46
N ALA A 99 8.48 6.68 -3.68
CA ALA A 99 7.99 5.97 -4.87
C ALA A 99 8.70 4.61 -5.02
N ASN A 100 10.02 4.58 -4.86
CA ASN A 100 10.80 3.34 -4.88
C ASN A 100 10.36 2.38 -3.76
N LEU A 101 10.27 2.87 -2.52
CA LEU A 101 9.87 2.07 -1.37
C LEU A 101 8.47 1.46 -1.52
N ILE A 102 7.53 2.14 -2.21
CA ILE A 102 6.21 1.58 -2.48
C ILE A 102 6.33 0.28 -3.28
N GLY A 103 7.14 0.27 -4.35
CA GLY A 103 7.37 -0.95 -5.14
C GLY A 103 8.01 -2.08 -4.31
N VAL A 104 9.01 -1.76 -3.50
CA VAL A 104 9.67 -2.75 -2.62
C VAL A 104 8.70 -3.31 -1.58
N MET A 105 7.90 -2.45 -0.94
CA MET A 105 6.93 -2.89 0.07
C MET A 105 5.77 -3.66 -0.55
N ALA A 106 5.33 -3.31 -1.77
CA ALA A 106 4.33 -4.07 -2.51
C ALA A 106 4.80 -5.50 -2.80
N LYS A 107 6.05 -5.67 -3.24
CA LYS A 107 6.64 -7.01 -3.44
C LYS A 107 6.66 -7.83 -2.14
N ARG A 108 7.08 -7.20 -1.03
CA ARG A 108 7.07 -7.85 0.30
C ARG A 108 5.65 -8.23 0.73
N ALA A 109 4.68 -7.35 0.52
CA ALA A 109 3.28 -7.60 0.83
C ALA A 109 2.72 -8.79 0.05
N VAL A 110 3.02 -8.89 -1.24
CA VAL A 110 2.59 -10.02 -2.09
C VAL A 110 3.25 -11.33 -1.65
N ASN A 111 4.56 -11.32 -1.34
CA ASN A 111 5.25 -12.50 -0.82
C ASN A 111 4.62 -12.98 0.50
N GLN A 112 4.35 -12.06 1.43
CA GLN A 112 3.64 -12.39 2.67
C GLN A 112 2.24 -12.96 2.40
N ALA A 113 1.49 -12.35 1.48
CA ALA A 113 0.16 -12.82 1.08
C ALA A 113 0.19 -14.23 0.45
N ASN A 114 1.32 -14.62 -0.15
CA ASN A 114 1.57 -15.94 -0.71
C ASN A 114 2.21 -16.93 0.29
N GLY A 115 2.45 -16.52 1.54
CA GLY A 115 3.09 -17.37 2.55
C GLY A 115 4.60 -17.55 2.36
N GLN A 116 5.27 -16.59 1.70
CA GLN A 116 6.69 -16.61 1.35
C GLN A 116 7.52 -15.59 2.17
N GLY A 117 6.99 -15.14 3.31
CA GLY A 117 7.55 -14.07 4.14
C GLY A 117 8.29 -14.57 5.37
#